data_AF-A0A9D6FRX3-F1
#
_entry.id   AF-A0A9D6FRX3-F1
#
_cell.length_a   1.000
_cell.length_b   1.000
_cell.length_c   1.000
_cell.angle_alpha   90.00
_cell.angle_beta   90.00
_cell.angle_gamma   90.00
#
_symmetry.space_group_name_H-M   'P 1'
#
loop_
_entity.id
_entity.type
_entity.pdbx_description
1 polymer ?
#
loop_
_entity_poly.entity_id
_entity_poly.type
_entity_poly.pdbx_seq_one_letter_code
_entity_poly.pdbx_strand_id
1 'polypeptide(L)'
;TTVELLTTGVDVPCVRNIVFFKYVRSPIAFYQMVGRGTRIDAPTNKLMFRVYDYTDATRLFGETFTTEPIRPRKRPEGPEPEPPEPPEPPERPILVEGFDVRITDAGRYIVTMVDGKAAPVTVEEYKQQLAARLVEEAPTLDTFRARWIVPPERRELLGRLPDAGRSAFLVRALEEMTEYDLYDVLAELGYGLAPRTREGRAEAFLYKHADWLSTLPQGTTATLKALAEQFARAGTDGLENPEVFQTPEVIRAGGLAALKVIGKPADVLRATKERMFAA
;
A
#
# COMPACT_ATOMS: atom_id res chain seq x y z
N THR A 1 -6.97 -20.45 24.52
CA THR A 1 -7.18 -19.11 25.13
C THR A 1 -5.89 -18.33 25.02
N THR A 2 -5.78 -17.47 24.01
CA THR A 2 -4.53 -16.81 23.59
C THR A 2 -4.32 -15.48 24.33
N VAL A 3 -4.46 -15.50 25.66
CA VAL A 3 -4.50 -14.23 26.44
C VAL A 3 -3.10 -13.65 26.66
N GLU A 4 -2.03 -14.45 26.59
CA GLU A 4 -0.66 -14.00 26.85
C GLU A 4 0.42 -14.55 25.89
N LEU A 5 0.07 -15.44 24.94
CA LEU A 5 1.06 -16.04 24.03
C LEU A 5 1.62 -15.06 22.98
N LEU A 6 1.01 -13.89 22.80
CA LEU A 6 1.45 -12.85 21.86
C LEU A 6 1.85 -11.54 22.56
N THR A 7 1.78 -11.47 23.90
CA THR A 7 2.16 -10.26 24.63
C THR A 7 3.67 -10.06 24.59
N THR A 8 4.47 -11.14 24.57
CA THR A 8 5.92 -11.09 24.30
C THR A 8 6.43 -12.37 23.61
N GLY A 9 7.29 -12.23 22.58
CA GLY A 9 8.21 -13.31 22.15
C GLY A 9 7.91 -14.05 20.85
N VAL A 10 6.69 -13.98 20.30
CA VAL A 10 6.38 -14.62 19.00
C VAL A 10 6.41 -13.57 17.89
N ASP A 11 7.40 -13.67 16.99
CA ASP A 11 7.47 -12.86 15.77
C ASP A 11 6.83 -13.62 14.62
N VAL A 12 5.69 -13.13 14.13
CA VAL A 12 4.94 -13.73 13.01
C VAL A 12 4.76 -12.66 11.92
N PRO A 13 5.71 -12.52 10.99
CA PRO A 13 5.66 -11.47 9.98
C PRO A 13 4.39 -11.48 9.12
N CYS A 14 3.79 -12.65 8.91
CA CYS A 14 2.61 -12.85 8.08
C CYS A 14 1.27 -12.50 8.75
N VAL A 15 1.25 -11.94 9.97
CA VAL A 15 0.00 -11.54 10.67
C VAL A 15 -0.78 -10.53 9.85
N ARG A 16 -1.97 -10.90 9.35
CA ARG A 16 -2.82 -10.01 8.53
C ARG A 16 -3.95 -9.34 9.30
N ASN A 17 -4.32 -9.87 10.45
CA ASN A 17 -5.47 -9.39 11.23
C ASN A 17 -5.08 -9.30 12.70
N ILE A 18 -5.38 -8.16 13.33
CA ILE A 18 -5.32 -7.95 14.78
C ILE A 18 -6.75 -7.69 15.23
N VAL A 19 -7.18 -8.39 16.28
CA VAL A 19 -8.56 -8.29 16.78
C VAL A 19 -8.55 -7.92 18.25
N PHE A 20 -9.13 -6.78 18.59
CA PHE A 20 -9.30 -6.32 19.97
C PHE A 20 -10.66 -6.80 20.52
N PHE A 21 -10.60 -7.75 21.45
CA PHE A 21 -11.74 -8.21 22.28
C PHE A 21 -11.54 -7.89 23.77
N LYS A 22 -10.50 -7.12 24.11
CA LYS A 22 -10.18 -6.68 25.47
C LYS A 22 -10.11 -5.16 25.50
N TYR A 23 -10.65 -4.54 26.53
CA TYR A 23 -10.49 -3.11 26.75
C TYR A 23 -9.01 -2.80 27.02
N VAL A 24 -8.39 -2.03 26.12
CA VAL A 24 -7.01 -1.56 26.27
C VAL A 24 -7.05 -0.10 26.71
N ARG A 25 -6.43 0.19 27.85
CA ARG A 25 -6.34 1.56 28.39
C ARG A 25 -4.98 2.22 28.16
N SER A 26 -3.90 1.42 28.11
CA SER A 26 -2.54 1.93 27.96
C SER A 26 -2.17 2.13 26.49
N PRO A 27 -1.79 3.35 26.05
CA PRO A 27 -1.26 3.60 24.71
C PRO A 27 -0.05 2.71 24.39
N ILE A 28 0.84 2.48 25.36
CA ILE A 28 2.03 1.64 25.17
C ILE A 28 1.63 0.21 24.84
N ALA A 29 0.71 -0.38 25.61
CA ALA A 29 0.23 -1.73 25.38
C ALA A 29 -0.49 -1.85 24.02
N PHE A 30 -1.28 -0.83 23.66
CA PHE A 30 -1.94 -0.74 22.37
C PHE A 30 -0.93 -0.74 21.22
N TYR A 31 0.07 0.14 21.22
CA TYR A 31 1.10 0.19 20.18
C TYR A 31 1.94 -1.10 20.12
N GLN A 32 2.18 -1.77 21.25
CA GLN A 32 2.83 -3.08 21.27
C GLN A 32 1.98 -4.15 20.56
N MET A 33 0.67 -4.17 20.82
CA MET A 33 -0.26 -5.09 20.17
C MET A 33 -0.35 -4.82 18.67
N VAL A 34 -0.61 -3.56 18.28
CA VAL A 34 -0.67 -3.13 16.87
C VAL A 34 0.67 -3.40 16.16
N GLY A 35 1.79 -3.19 16.84
CA GLY A 35 3.14 -3.45 16.33
C GLY A 35 3.40 -4.90 15.89
N ARG A 36 2.58 -5.86 16.31
CA ARG A 36 2.64 -7.25 15.80
C ARG A 36 2.23 -7.35 14.33
N GLY A 37 1.40 -6.43 13.85
CA GLY A 37 0.88 -6.42 12.48
C GLY A 37 1.76 -5.65 11.49
N THR A 38 2.65 -4.79 11.97
CA THR A 38 3.42 -3.84 11.12
C THR A 38 4.56 -4.48 10.33
N ARG A 39 4.90 -5.75 10.61
CA ARG A 39 5.94 -6.48 9.87
C ARG A 39 5.53 -6.70 8.41
N ILE A 40 6.41 -6.32 7.49
CA ILE A 40 6.28 -6.61 6.06
C ILE A 40 6.67 -8.06 5.80
N ASP A 41 5.89 -8.76 4.99
CA ASP A 41 6.18 -10.13 4.55
C ASP A 41 6.09 -10.20 3.02
N ALA A 42 7.24 -10.00 2.37
CA ALA A 42 7.35 -9.95 0.91
C ALA A 42 6.96 -11.27 0.21
N PRO A 43 7.36 -12.46 0.69
CA PRO A 43 6.92 -13.74 0.12
C PRO A 43 5.40 -13.90 0.00
N THR A 44 4.63 -13.34 0.95
CA THR A 44 3.16 -13.43 0.94
C THR A 44 2.47 -12.15 0.49
N ASN A 45 3.24 -11.20 -0.05
CA ASN A 45 2.82 -9.87 -0.50
C ASN A 45 1.97 -9.12 0.54
N LYS A 46 2.32 -9.27 1.83
CA LYS A 46 1.66 -8.57 2.92
C LYS A 46 2.26 -7.18 3.08
N LEU A 47 1.55 -6.18 2.54
CA LEU A 47 1.91 -4.76 2.63
C LEU A 47 1.03 -3.97 3.62
N MET A 48 -0.03 -4.60 4.12
CA MET A 48 -0.97 -4.04 5.09
C MET A 48 -1.50 -5.14 6.01
N PHE A 49 -2.11 -4.74 7.12
CA PHE A 49 -2.88 -5.60 8.01
C PHE A 49 -4.16 -4.88 8.42
N ARG A 50 -5.16 -5.62 8.86
CA ARG A 50 -6.45 -5.11 9.30
C ARG A 50 -6.52 -5.14 10.83
N VAL A 51 -7.09 -4.08 11.40
CA VAL A 51 -7.45 -4.02 12.81
C VAL A 51 -8.96 -4.12 12.90
N TYR A 52 -9.43 -5.09 13.68
CA TYR A 52 -10.84 -5.23 14.06
C TYR A 52 -10.95 -4.85 15.53
N ASP A 53 -11.78 -3.87 15.84
CA ASP A 53 -11.88 -3.31 17.18
C ASP A 53 -13.30 -3.41 17.71
N TYR A 54 -13.50 -4.28 18.69
CA TYR A 54 -14.79 -4.48 19.36
C TYR A 54 -14.86 -3.77 20.72
N THR A 55 -13.78 -3.10 21.16
CA THR A 55 -13.64 -2.55 22.51
C THR A 55 -13.23 -1.08 22.52
N ASP A 56 -13.28 -0.42 21.36
CA ASP A 56 -12.85 0.97 21.17
C ASP A 56 -11.40 1.18 21.67
N ALA A 57 -10.50 0.26 21.31
CA ALA A 57 -9.08 0.38 21.56
C ALA A 57 -8.40 1.38 20.59
N THR A 58 -8.93 1.54 19.38
CA THR A 58 -8.41 2.39 18.31
C THR A 58 -8.43 3.88 18.63
N ARG A 59 -9.26 4.34 19.59
CA ARG A 59 -9.17 5.70 20.15
C ARG A 59 -7.79 6.04 20.72
N LEU A 60 -6.93 5.04 20.99
CA LEU A 60 -5.56 5.23 21.49
C LEU A 60 -4.54 5.59 20.38
N PHE A 61 -4.94 5.60 19.10
CA PHE A 61 -4.08 6.14 18.04
C PHE A 61 -3.78 7.61 18.28
N GLY A 62 -2.52 8.02 18.06
CA GLY A 62 -2.08 9.41 18.26
C GLY A 62 -1.84 9.82 19.72
N GLU A 63 -2.20 8.98 20.69
CA GLU A 63 -1.94 9.25 22.11
C GLU A 63 -0.45 9.18 22.44
N THR A 64 0.04 10.19 23.15
CA THR A 64 1.43 10.26 23.61
C THR A 64 1.63 9.37 24.84
N PHE A 65 2.74 8.62 24.87
CA PHE A 65 3.16 7.90 26.07
C PHE A 65 4.27 8.67 26.77
N THR A 66 3.93 9.66 27.58
CA THR A 66 4.90 10.24 28.52
C THR A 66 4.94 9.35 29.74
N THR A 67 5.96 8.49 29.86
CA THR A 67 6.23 7.83 31.13
C THR A 67 6.84 8.88 32.06
N GLU A 68 6.23 9.12 33.22
CA GLU A 68 6.96 9.83 34.27
C GLU A 68 8.29 9.09 34.51
N PRO A 69 9.43 9.80 34.59
CA PRO A 69 10.68 9.15 34.91
C PRO A 69 10.47 8.35 36.18
N ILE A 70 10.80 7.05 36.16
CA ILE A 70 10.83 6.25 37.37
C ILE A 70 11.81 6.97 38.30
N ARG A 71 11.29 7.69 39.31
CA ARG A 71 12.14 8.29 40.32
C ARG A 71 12.94 7.12 40.88
N PRO A 72 14.28 7.14 40.82
CA PRO A 72 15.07 6.05 41.37
C PRO A 72 14.60 5.91 42.82
N ARG A 73 14.01 4.75 43.15
CA ARG A 73 13.63 4.45 44.53
C ARG A 73 14.91 4.62 45.33
N LYS A 74 14.98 5.67 46.17
CA LYS A 74 16.05 5.77 47.17
C LYS A 74 16.01 4.45 47.90
N ARG A 75 17.11 3.69 47.81
CA ARG A 75 17.24 2.44 48.57
C ARG A 75 17.04 2.83 50.03
N PRO A 76 15.97 2.41 50.71
CA PRO A 76 15.79 2.77 52.10
C PRO A 76 16.88 2.04 52.90
N GLU A 77 17.76 2.80 53.55
CA GLU A 77 18.42 2.30 54.75
C GLU A 77 17.31 2.24 55.81
N GLY A 78 17.03 1.05 56.33
CA GLY A 78 15.77 0.68 57.02
C GLY A 78 15.43 1.46 58.31
N PRO A 79 14.29 1.17 58.97
CA PRO A 79 13.83 -0.20 59.24
C PRO A 79 12.38 -0.54 58.83
N GLU A 80 12.16 -1.85 58.74
CA GLU A 80 10.93 -2.64 58.47
C GLU A 80 10.25 -2.49 57.08
N PRO A 81 9.98 -3.61 56.38
CA PRO A 81 9.15 -3.58 55.19
C PRO A 81 7.72 -3.28 55.62
N GLU A 82 7.17 -2.16 55.14
CA GLU A 82 5.72 -1.97 55.14
C GLU A 82 5.07 -3.22 54.54
N PRO A 83 3.98 -3.74 55.13
CA PRO A 83 3.24 -4.86 54.55
C PRO A 83 2.95 -4.50 53.09
N PRO A 84 3.14 -5.43 52.13
CA PRO A 84 2.79 -5.16 50.75
C PRO A 84 1.33 -4.68 50.74
N GLU A 85 1.09 -3.54 50.09
CA GLU A 85 -0.28 -3.07 49.85
C GLU A 85 -1.07 -4.26 49.29
N PRO A 86 -2.29 -4.53 49.81
CA PRO A 86 -3.10 -5.59 49.28
C PRO A 86 -3.21 -5.41 47.77
N PRO A 87 -3.03 -6.48 46.96
CA PRO A 87 -3.21 -6.36 45.53
C PRO A 87 -4.57 -5.73 45.27
N GLU A 88 -4.60 -4.71 44.41
CA GLU A 88 -5.87 -4.11 44.01
C GLU A 88 -6.85 -5.23 43.65
N PRO A 89 -8.06 -5.24 44.22
CA PRO A 89 -9.02 -6.29 43.94
C PRO A 89 -9.18 -6.38 42.42
N PRO A 90 -9.14 -7.58 41.83
CA PRO A 90 -9.28 -7.73 40.39
C PRO A 90 -10.57 -7.04 39.96
N GLU A 91 -10.47 -6.16 38.95
CA GLU A 91 -11.64 -5.49 38.39
C GLU A 91 -12.70 -6.56 38.09
N ARG A 92 -13.88 -6.44 38.71
CA ARG A 92 -14.95 -7.42 38.52
C ARG A 92 -15.35 -7.39 37.05
N PRO A 93 -15.35 -8.53 36.34
CA PRO A 93 -15.84 -8.55 34.98
C PRO A 93 -17.32 -8.14 34.99
N ILE A 94 -17.65 -7.04 34.31
CA ILE A 94 -19.04 -6.67 34.08
C ILE A 94 -19.56 -7.63 33.00
N LEU A 95 -20.34 -8.63 33.42
CA LEU A 95 -21.07 -9.50 32.51
C LEU A 95 -22.39 -8.79 32.17
N VAL A 96 -22.54 -8.40 30.90
CA VAL A 96 -23.77 -7.83 30.39
C VAL A 96 -24.38 -8.83 29.41
N GLU A 97 -25.61 -9.25 29.67
CA GLU A 97 -26.37 -10.16 28.81
C GLU A 97 -27.47 -9.38 28.07
N GLY A 98 -27.72 -9.71 26.80
CA GLY A 98 -28.85 -9.14 26.04
C GLY A 98 -28.55 -7.86 25.24
N PHE A 99 -27.38 -7.74 24.62
CA PHE A 99 -27.16 -6.70 23.62
C PHE A 99 -27.85 -7.05 22.29
N ASP A 100 -28.61 -6.10 21.74
CA ASP A 100 -28.92 -6.05 20.31
C ASP A 100 -27.67 -5.51 19.59
N VAL A 101 -26.77 -6.42 19.19
CA VAL A 101 -25.53 -6.07 18.50
C VAL A 101 -25.88 -5.63 17.08
N ARG A 102 -25.96 -4.31 16.90
CA ARG A 102 -26.05 -3.71 15.58
C ARG A 102 -24.64 -3.42 15.10
N ILE A 103 -24.19 -4.21 14.13
CA ILE A 103 -23.02 -3.85 13.32
C ILE A 103 -23.44 -2.61 12.53
N THR A 104 -23.10 -1.44 13.06
CA THR A 104 -23.08 -0.22 12.26
C THR A 104 -21.82 -0.31 11.40
N ASP A 105 -21.94 -0.06 10.10
CA ASP A 105 -20.77 0.16 9.28
C ASP A 105 -20.18 1.49 9.76
N ALA A 106 -19.31 1.42 10.78
CA ALA A 106 -18.59 2.58 11.27
C ALA A 106 -17.72 3.18 10.14
N GLY A 107 -17.58 2.49 9.01
CA GLY A 107 -16.78 2.86 7.87
C GLY A 107 -15.44 2.14 7.91
N ARG A 108 -14.83 1.99 6.74
CA ARG A 108 -13.43 1.59 6.63
C ARG A 108 -12.57 2.83 6.92
N TYR A 109 -11.57 2.67 7.78
CA TYR A 109 -10.61 3.72 8.10
C TYR A 109 -9.20 3.31 7.69
N ILE A 110 -8.42 4.30 7.28
CA ILE A 110 -6.99 4.19 7.02
C ILE A 110 -6.28 5.00 8.09
N VAL A 111 -5.33 4.38 8.79
CA VAL A 111 -4.50 5.12 9.75
C VAL A 111 -3.36 5.77 8.98
N THR A 112 -3.35 7.10 8.97
CA THR A 112 -2.30 7.90 8.33
C THR A 112 -1.87 9.06 9.25
N MET A 113 -0.88 9.83 8.84
CA MET A 113 -0.40 10.98 9.60
C MET A 113 -1.23 12.22 9.28
N VAL A 114 -1.98 12.71 10.27
CA VAL A 114 -2.72 13.97 10.22
C VAL A 114 -2.11 14.90 11.25
N ASP A 115 -1.64 16.09 10.84
CA ASP A 115 -0.99 17.08 11.70
C ASP A 115 0.13 16.51 12.59
N GLY A 116 0.91 15.57 12.04
CA GLY A 116 2.03 14.93 12.74
C GLY A 116 1.63 13.85 13.75
N LYS A 117 0.36 13.45 13.81
CA LYS A 117 -0.14 12.35 14.65
C LYS A 117 -0.80 11.26 13.79
N ALA A 118 -0.63 10.01 14.19
CA ALA A 118 -1.36 8.90 13.57
C ALA A 118 -2.84 9.01 13.93
N ALA A 119 -3.70 9.17 12.92
CA ALA A 119 -5.14 9.29 13.10
C ALA A 119 -5.88 8.44 12.05
N PRO A 120 -7.03 7.85 12.40
CA PRO A 120 -7.90 7.21 11.42
C PRO A 120 -8.57 8.27 10.55
N VAL A 121 -8.47 8.12 9.23
CA VAL A 121 -9.25 8.89 8.25
C VAL A 121 -10.14 7.92 7.48
N THR A 122 -11.30 8.38 7.02
CA THR A 122 -12.17 7.54 6.19
C THR A 122 -11.47 7.23 4.85
N VAL A 123 -11.85 6.13 4.20
CA VAL A 123 -11.31 5.80 2.86
C VAL A 123 -11.55 6.94 1.86
N GLU A 124 -12.70 7.59 1.95
CA GLU A 124 -13.06 8.70 1.06
C GLU A 124 -12.19 9.94 1.29
N GLU A 125 -11.98 10.36 2.55
CA GLU A 125 -11.06 11.45 2.87
C GLU A 125 -9.63 11.14 2.43
N TYR A 126 -9.17 9.90 2.63
CA TYR A 126 -7.84 9.47 2.20
C TYR A 126 -7.68 9.55 0.68
N LYS A 127 -8.69 9.11 -0.08
CA LYS A 127 -8.73 9.23 -1.55
C LYS A 127 -8.67 10.69 -1.97
N GLN A 128 -9.44 11.57 -1.33
CA GLN A 128 -9.42 13.01 -1.63
C GLN A 128 -8.06 13.64 -1.35
N GLN A 129 -7.42 13.32 -0.23
CA GLN A 129 -6.06 13.80 0.08
C GLN A 129 -5.02 13.30 -0.94
N LEU A 130 -5.11 12.02 -1.31
CA LEU A 130 -4.24 11.43 -2.33
C LEU A 130 -4.45 12.10 -3.70
N ALA A 131 -5.69 12.32 -4.11
CA ALA A 131 -6.04 13.02 -5.34
C ALA A 131 -5.49 14.45 -5.35
N ALA A 132 -5.72 15.20 -4.27
CA ALA A 132 -5.26 16.59 -4.14
C ALA A 132 -3.73 16.67 -4.25
N ARG A 133 -3.01 15.80 -3.53
CA ARG A 133 -1.54 15.77 -3.60
C ARG A 133 -1.02 15.34 -4.96
N LEU A 134 -1.69 14.38 -5.62
CA LEU A 134 -1.34 13.94 -6.96
C LEU A 134 -1.46 15.08 -7.98
N VAL A 135 -2.57 15.84 -7.93
CA VAL A 135 -2.79 16.99 -8.83
C VAL A 135 -1.83 18.13 -8.52
N GLU A 136 -1.45 18.34 -7.26
CA GLU A 136 -0.40 19.31 -6.90
C GLU A 136 0.95 18.95 -7.53
N GLU A 137 1.33 17.66 -7.49
CA GLU A 137 2.58 17.15 -8.07
C GLU A 137 2.56 17.06 -9.60
N ALA A 138 1.40 16.83 -10.19
CA ALA A 138 1.19 16.72 -11.62
C ALA A 138 -0.15 17.37 -12.00
N PRO A 139 -0.19 18.67 -12.33
CA PRO A 139 -1.43 19.42 -12.52
C PRO A 139 -2.34 18.95 -13.66
N THR A 140 -1.80 18.14 -14.58
CA THR A 140 -2.55 17.63 -15.73
C THR A 140 -2.28 16.15 -15.95
N LEU A 141 -3.24 15.46 -16.58
CA LEU A 141 -3.07 14.06 -16.98
C LEU A 141 -1.83 13.86 -17.88
N ASP A 142 -1.52 14.82 -18.75
CA ASP A 142 -0.35 14.74 -19.62
C ASP A 142 0.96 14.89 -18.84
N THR A 143 1.02 15.80 -17.86
CA THR A 143 2.16 15.91 -16.93
C THR A 143 2.33 14.62 -16.12
N PHE A 144 1.23 14.06 -15.61
CA PHE A 144 1.25 12.79 -14.90
C PHE A 144 1.79 11.67 -15.79
N ARG A 145 1.26 11.52 -17.00
CA ARG A 145 1.70 10.51 -17.98
C ARG A 145 3.18 10.66 -18.31
N ALA A 146 3.65 11.87 -18.57
CA ALA A 146 5.05 12.14 -18.91
C ALA A 146 6.01 11.74 -17.78
N ARG A 147 5.66 12.05 -16.52
CA ARG A 147 6.44 11.61 -15.34
C ARG A 147 6.33 10.10 -15.12
N TRP A 148 5.16 9.51 -15.38
CA TRP A 148 4.89 8.09 -15.10
C TRP A 148 5.75 7.13 -15.94
N ILE A 149 5.95 7.44 -17.22
CA ILE A 149 6.70 6.59 -18.15
C ILE A 149 8.21 6.60 -17.91
N VAL A 150 8.70 7.57 -17.12
CA VAL A 150 10.11 7.73 -16.76
C VAL A 150 10.32 7.19 -15.33
N PRO A 151 11.02 6.06 -15.13
CA PRO A 151 11.07 5.39 -13.82
C PRO A 151 11.62 6.24 -12.66
N PRO A 152 12.69 7.04 -12.84
CA PRO A 152 13.14 7.97 -11.79
C PRO A 152 12.07 9.01 -11.40
N GLU A 153 11.41 9.62 -12.39
CA GLU A 153 10.38 10.63 -12.16
C GLU A 153 9.11 10.04 -11.55
N ARG A 154 8.73 8.81 -11.94
CA ARG A 154 7.62 8.07 -11.32
C ARG A 154 7.92 7.77 -9.85
N ARG A 155 9.12 7.30 -9.52
CA ARG A 155 9.52 7.04 -8.12
C ARG A 155 9.49 8.31 -7.29
N GLU A 156 9.97 9.42 -7.85
CA GLU A 156 9.90 10.72 -7.19
C GLU A 156 8.46 11.18 -6.96
N LEU A 157 7.60 11.08 -7.99
CA LEU A 157 6.18 11.40 -7.90
C LEU A 157 5.50 10.59 -6.78
N LEU A 158 5.65 9.27 -6.82
CA LEU A 158 5.06 8.37 -5.82
C LEU A 158 5.60 8.67 -4.41
N GLY A 159 6.89 8.99 -4.28
CA GLY A 159 7.51 9.34 -3.00
C GLY A 159 6.95 10.60 -2.34
N ARG A 160 6.34 11.50 -3.12
CA ARG A 160 5.71 12.74 -2.63
C ARG A 160 4.21 12.60 -2.35
N LEU A 161 3.61 11.46 -2.69
CA LEU A 161 2.24 11.14 -2.29
C LEU A 161 2.19 10.70 -0.81
N PRO A 162 1.02 10.78 -0.16
CA PRO A 162 0.84 10.26 1.19
C PRO A 162 1.41 8.84 1.34
N ASP A 163 2.05 8.58 2.49
CA ASP A 163 2.67 7.29 2.81
C ASP A 163 3.74 6.82 1.81
N ALA A 164 4.44 7.77 1.16
CA ALA A 164 5.51 7.52 0.19
C ALA A 164 5.08 6.60 -0.97
N GLY A 165 3.84 6.77 -1.43
CA GLY A 165 3.29 6.06 -2.59
C GLY A 165 2.67 4.69 -2.26
N ARG A 166 2.76 4.22 -1.00
CA ARG A 166 1.99 3.04 -0.54
C ARG A 166 0.48 3.28 -0.60
N SER A 167 0.07 4.54 -0.53
CA SER A 167 -1.31 5.02 -0.67
C SER A 167 -2.00 4.49 -1.92
N ALA A 168 -1.33 4.51 -3.08
CA ALA A 168 -1.88 4.02 -4.33
C ALA A 168 -2.17 2.51 -4.30
N PHE A 169 -1.27 1.72 -3.72
CA PHE A 169 -1.46 0.26 -3.56
C PHE A 169 -2.61 -0.05 -2.60
N LEU A 170 -2.75 0.73 -1.54
CA LEU A 170 -3.82 0.58 -0.55
C LEU A 170 -5.18 0.87 -1.18
N VAL A 171 -5.33 2.00 -1.90
CA VAL A 171 -6.56 2.34 -2.62
C VAL A 171 -6.90 1.24 -3.63
N ARG A 172 -5.92 0.80 -4.44
CA ARG A 172 -6.13 -0.31 -5.39
C ARG A 172 -6.70 -1.56 -4.72
N ALA A 173 -6.19 -1.93 -3.55
CA ALA A 173 -6.65 -3.12 -2.84
C ALA A 173 -8.03 -2.93 -2.19
N LEU A 174 -8.33 -1.73 -1.69
CA LEU A 174 -9.61 -1.42 -1.03
C LEU A 174 -10.78 -1.29 -2.01
N GLU A 175 -10.50 -0.79 -3.22
CA GLU A 175 -11.44 -0.65 -4.33
C GLU A 175 -11.52 -1.91 -5.21
N GLU A 176 -10.87 -3.00 -4.81
CA GLU A 176 -10.87 -4.29 -5.54
C GLU A 176 -10.34 -4.17 -6.99
N MET A 177 -9.45 -3.20 -7.22
CA MET A 177 -8.87 -2.89 -8.54
C MET A 177 -7.58 -3.68 -8.82
N THR A 178 -7.47 -4.94 -8.41
CA THR A 178 -6.22 -5.73 -8.54
C THR A 178 -5.78 -5.96 -9.98
N GLU A 179 -6.72 -5.94 -10.92
CA GLU A 179 -6.45 -6.10 -12.36
C GLU A 179 -5.93 -4.83 -13.03
N TYR A 180 -6.02 -3.69 -12.34
CA TYR A 180 -5.63 -2.38 -12.85
C TYR A 180 -4.18 -2.05 -12.51
N ASP A 181 -3.52 -1.32 -13.41
CA ASP A 181 -2.22 -0.75 -13.12
C ASP A 181 -2.36 0.39 -12.11
N LEU A 182 -1.31 0.69 -11.35
CA LEU A 182 -1.31 1.86 -10.47
C LEU A 182 -1.49 3.17 -11.24
N TYR A 183 -1.05 3.21 -12.50
CA TYR A 183 -1.34 4.31 -13.40
C TYR A 183 -2.84 4.57 -13.47
N ASP A 184 -3.63 3.52 -13.72
CA ASP A 184 -5.07 3.60 -13.93
C ASP A 184 -5.80 4.04 -12.66
N VAL A 185 -5.40 3.48 -11.50
CA VAL A 185 -5.95 3.86 -10.19
C VAL A 185 -5.71 5.34 -9.90
N LEU A 186 -4.49 5.82 -10.11
CA LEU A 186 -4.14 7.21 -9.87
C LEU A 186 -4.73 8.15 -10.93
N ALA A 187 -4.85 7.69 -12.17
CA ALA A 187 -5.41 8.49 -13.25
C ALA A 187 -6.92 8.74 -13.06
N GLU A 188 -7.66 7.72 -12.62
CA GLU A 188 -9.05 7.85 -12.20
C GLU A 188 -9.17 8.81 -11.01
N LEU A 189 -8.37 8.58 -9.98
CA LEU A 189 -8.46 9.33 -8.74
C LEU A 189 -8.12 10.82 -8.90
N GLY A 190 -7.05 11.14 -9.65
CA GLY A 190 -6.57 12.51 -9.82
C GLY A 190 -7.22 13.28 -10.97
N TYR A 191 -7.64 12.60 -12.03
CA TYR A 191 -8.05 13.25 -13.29
C TYR A 191 -9.38 12.76 -13.84
N GLY A 192 -10.07 11.84 -13.15
CA GLY A 192 -11.34 11.28 -13.62
C GLY A 192 -11.21 10.46 -14.91
N LEU A 193 -10.01 9.96 -15.23
CA LEU A 193 -9.82 9.09 -16.39
C LEU A 193 -10.43 7.72 -16.08
N ALA A 194 -11.41 7.29 -16.88
CA ALA A 194 -11.98 5.95 -16.75
C ALA A 194 -10.87 4.89 -16.77
N PRO A 195 -10.71 4.10 -15.70
CA PRO A 195 -9.57 3.19 -15.55
C PRO A 195 -9.71 2.01 -16.52
N ARG A 196 -8.58 1.43 -16.91
CA ARG A 196 -8.53 0.19 -17.70
C ARG A 196 -7.71 -0.87 -16.98
N THR A 197 -8.11 -2.12 -17.15
CA THR A 197 -7.30 -3.24 -16.71
C THR A 197 -5.96 -3.25 -17.47
N ARG A 198 -4.95 -3.89 -16.89
CA ARG A 198 -3.64 -4.04 -17.54
C ARG A 198 -3.76 -4.70 -18.90
N GLU A 199 -4.59 -5.73 -19.01
CA GLU A 199 -4.95 -6.38 -20.27
C GLU A 199 -5.64 -5.41 -21.24
N GLY A 200 -6.71 -4.73 -20.81
CA GLY A 200 -7.44 -3.78 -21.67
C GLY A 200 -6.57 -2.62 -22.16
N ARG A 201 -5.57 -2.19 -21.38
CA ARG A 201 -4.60 -1.18 -21.80
C ARG A 201 -3.59 -1.74 -22.83
N ALA A 202 -3.12 -2.97 -22.65
CA ALA A 202 -2.28 -3.63 -23.65
C ALA A 202 -3.04 -3.83 -24.97
N GLU A 203 -4.29 -4.28 -24.91
CA GLU A 203 -5.15 -4.42 -26.09
C GLU A 203 -5.42 -3.08 -26.78
N ALA A 204 -5.76 -2.04 -26.01
CA ALA A 204 -5.97 -0.70 -26.54
C ALA A 204 -4.72 -0.17 -27.25
N PHE A 205 -3.52 -0.43 -26.71
CA PHE A 205 -2.26 -0.10 -27.37
C PHE A 205 -2.13 -0.81 -28.73
N LEU A 206 -2.37 -2.12 -28.77
CA LEU A 206 -2.27 -2.92 -29.98
C LEU A 206 -3.26 -2.49 -31.06
N TYR A 207 -4.50 -2.18 -30.65
CA TYR A 207 -5.56 -1.77 -31.56
C TYR A 207 -5.37 -0.34 -32.07
N LYS A 208 -5.20 0.64 -31.16
CA LYS A 208 -5.13 2.06 -31.54
C LYS A 208 -3.85 2.45 -32.27
N HIS A 209 -2.77 1.69 -32.09
CA HIS A 209 -1.48 1.94 -32.75
C HIS A 209 -1.13 0.86 -33.78
N ALA A 210 -2.13 0.13 -34.29
CA ALA A 210 -1.94 -0.90 -35.31
C ALA A 210 -1.24 -0.38 -36.57
N ASP A 211 -1.62 0.82 -37.04
CA ASP A 211 -1.00 1.46 -38.20
C ASP A 211 0.49 1.70 -37.96
N TRP A 212 0.86 2.30 -36.82
CA TRP A 212 2.25 2.50 -36.45
C TRP A 212 3.02 1.17 -36.36
N LEU A 213 2.45 0.15 -35.70
CA LEU A 213 3.05 -1.18 -35.59
C LEU A 213 3.27 -1.86 -36.96
N SER A 214 2.41 -1.57 -37.94
CA SER A 214 2.52 -2.11 -39.31
C SER A 214 3.70 -1.51 -40.09
N THR A 215 4.15 -0.31 -39.72
CA THR A 215 5.30 0.36 -40.38
C THR A 215 6.66 -0.17 -39.91
N LEU A 216 6.69 -0.94 -38.81
CA LEU A 216 7.92 -1.43 -38.20
C LEU A 216 8.32 -2.80 -38.77
N PRO A 217 9.62 -3.16 -38.73
CA PRO A 217 10.07 -4.50 -39.09
C PRO A 217 9.36 -5.58 -38.28
N GLN A 218 9.05 -6.71 -38.91
CA GLN A 218 8.26 -7.81 -38.30
C GLN A 218 8.80 -8.24 -36.93
N GLY A 219 10.12 -8.38 -36.78
CA GLY A 219 10.74 -8.73 -35.49
C GLY A 219 10.56 -7.65 -34.43
N THR A 220 10.65 -6.37 -34.79
CA THR A 220 10.42 -5.25 -33.86
C THR A 220 8.96 -5.25 -33.42
N THR A 221 8.02 -5.37 -34.35
CA THR A 221 6.59 -5.45 -34.04
C THR A 221 6.25 -6.62 -33.13
N ALA A 222 6.81 -7.80 -33.41
CA ALA A 222 6.63 -8.98 -32.56
C ALA A 222 7.18 -8.73 -31.15
N THR A 223 8.38 -8.13 -31.02
CA THR A 223 8.97 -7.80 -29.73
C THR A 223 8.12 -6.80 -28.95
N LEU A 224 7.60 -5.76 -29.59
CA LEU A 224 6.72 -4.78 -28.94
C LEU A 224 5.40 -5.39 -28.47
N LYS A 225 4.83 -6.32 -29.24
CA LYS A 225 3.65 -7.09 -28.83
C LYS A 225 3.94 -7.95 -27.59
N ALA A 226 5.06 -8.66 -27.58
CA ALA A 226 5.49 -9.45 -26.42
C ALA A 226 5.70 -8.58 -25.18
N LEU A 227 6.24 -7.36 -25.32
CA LEU A 227 6.37 -6.42 -24.21
C LEU A 227 5.01 -5.91 -23.70
N ALA A 228 4.04 -5.68 -24.59
CA ALA A 228 2.68 -5.35 -24.19
C ALA A 228 2.01 -6.50 -23.40
N GLU A 229 2.28 -7.75 -23.75
CA GLU A 229 1.84 -8.92 -22.97
C GLU A 229 2.51 -8.99 -21.59
N GLN A 230 3.80 -8.63 -21.48
CA GLN A 230 4.47 -8.52 -20.17
C GLN A 230 3.80 -7.44 -19.30
N PHE A 231 3.42 -6.31 -19.89
CA PHE A 231 2.64 -5.29 -19.20
C PHE A 231 1.26 -5.82 -18.76
N ALA A 232 0.54 -6.55 -19.63
CA ALA A 232 -0.77 -7.12 -19.26
C ALA A 232 -0.68 -8.01 -18.00
N ARG A 233 0.40 -8.78 -17.86
CA ARG A 233 0.61 -9.71 -16.73
C ARG A 233 1.03 -9.02 -15.43
N ALA A 234 1.96 -8.07 -15.51
CA ALA A 234 2.67 -7.54 -14.35
C ALA A 234 2.64 -6.01 -14.22
N GLY A 235 1.92 -5.34 -15.11
CA GLY A 235 1.76 -3.88 -15.12
C GLY A 235 3.06 -3.15 -15.47
N THR A 236 3.13 -1.90 -15.06
CA THR A 236 4.28 -1.00 -15.29
C THR A 236 5.59 -1.60 -14.75
N ASP A 237 5.54 -2.25 -13.59
CA ASP A 237 6.72 -2.85 -12.95
C ASP A 237 7.24 -4.06 -13.75
N GLY A 238 6.34 -4.84 -14.35
CA GLY A 238 6.71 -5.95 -15.24
C GLY A 238 7.48 -5.49 -16.48
N LEU A 239 7.04 -4.37 -17.07
CA LEU A 239 7.68 -3.78 -18.24
C LEU A 239 9.06 -3.16 -17.93
N GLU A 240 9.30 -2.83 -16.67
CA GLU A 240 10.54 -2.21 -16.19
C GLU A 240 11.47 -3.15 -15.45
N ASN A 241 11.09 -4.42 -15.34
CA ASN A 241 11.96 -5.46 -14.85
C ASN A 241 13.25 -5.48 -15.69
N PRO A 242 14.46 -5.40 -15.08
CA PRO A 242 15.72 -5.52 -15.81
C PRO A 242 15.82 -6.78 -16.69
N GLU A 243 15.12 -7.83 -16.28
CA GLU A 243 15.06 -9.13 -16.95
C GLU A 243 13.92 -9.25 -17.97
N VAL A 244 13.14 -8.18 -18.23
CA VAL A 244 11.99 -8.24 -19.17
C VAL A 244 12.41 -8.72 -20.55
N PHE A 245 13.60 -8.33 -21.00
CA PHE A 245 14.16 -8.75 -22.29
C PHE A 245 14.73 -10.17 -22.31
N GLN A 246 14.91 -10.78 -21.13
CA GLN A 246 15.36 -12.17 -20.98
C GLN A 246 14.18 -13.15 -20.86
N THR A 247 12.95 -12.65 -20.80
CA THR A 247 11.76 -13.52 -20.78
C THR A 247 11.68 -14.36 -22.06
N PRO A 248 11.32 -15.65 -21.99
CA PRO A 248 11.25 -16.54 -23.15
C PRO A 248 10.39 -16.00 -24.29
N GLU A 249 9.29 -15.32 -23.96
CA GLU A 249 8.36 -14.72 -24.92
C GLU A 249 9.02 -13.57 -25.69
N VAL A 250 9.71 -12.66 -24.98
CA VAL A 250 10.39 -11.51 -25.59
C VAL A 250 11.59 -11.96 -26.43
N ILE A 251 12.36 -12.96 -25.95
CA ILE A 251 13.47 -13.54 -26.72
C ILE A 251 12.94 -14.17 -28.02
N ARG A 252 11.89 -14.99 -27.94
CA ARG A 252 11.30 -15.65 -29.12
C ARG A 252 10.75 -14.64 -30.13
N ALA A 253 10.29 -13.49 -29.66
CA ALA A 253 9.78 -12.39 -30.48
C ALA A 253 10.88 -11.54 -31.16
N GLY A 254 12.16 -11.79 -30.86
CA GLY A 254 13.32 -11.09 -31.44
C GLY A 254 14.14 -10.28 -30.42
N GLY A 255 13.56 -9.98 -29.26
CA GLY A 255 14.23 -9.35 -28.11
C GLY A 255 14.92 -8.03 -28.42
N LEU A 256 15.98 -7.72 -27.66
CA LEU A 256 16.73 -6.46 -27.81
C LEU A 256 17.32 -6.27 -29.22
N ALA A 257 17.70 -7.35 -29.91
CA ALA A 257 18.25 -7.28 -31.25
C ALA A 257 17.25 -6.69 -32.24
N ALA A 258 15.98 -7.07 -32.13
CA ALA A 258 14.91 -6.56 -32.98
C ALA A 258 14.60 -5.06 -32.73
N LEU A 259 14.76 -4.57 -31.50
CA LEU A 259 14.58 -3.15 -31.20
C LEU A 259 15.75 -2.29 -31.72
N LYS A 260 16.97 -2.83 -31.70
CA LYS A 260 18.17 -2.13 -32.20
C LYS A 260 18.10 -1.77 -33.67
N VAL A 261 17.29 -2.48 -34.46
CA VAL A 261 17.10 -2.23 -35.90
C VAL A 261 16.56 -0.82 -36.16
N ILE A 262 15.73 -0.29 -35.26
CA ILE A 262 15.04 1.00 -35.45
C ILE A 262 15.58 2.12 -34.54
N GLY A 263 16.52 1.82 -33.63
CA GLY A 263 17.09 2.80 -32.73
C GLY A 263 17.60 2.21 -31.41
N LYS A 264 17.85 3.07 -30.41
CA LYS A 264 18.24 2.60 -29.08
C LYS A 264 17.04 1.93 -28.40
N PRO A 265 17.17 0.71 -27.85
CA PRO A 265 16.05 0.01 -27.22
C PRO A 265 15.35 0.79 -26.10
N ALA A 266 16.09 1.61 -25.34
CA ALA A 266 15.52 2.45 -24.29
C ALA A 266 14.57 3.53 -24.84
N ASP A 267 14.91 4.12 -26.00
CA ASP A 267 14.09 5.14 -26.65
C ASP A 267 12.83 4.52 -27.28
N VAL A 268 12.98 3.33 -27.88
CA VAL A 268 11.86 2.56 -28.42
C VAL A 268 10.89 2.13 -27.31
N LEU A 269 11.41 1.68 -26.17
CA LEU A 269 10.60 1.31 -25.00
C LEU A 269 9.86 2.53 -24.44
N ARG A 270 10.51 3.70 -24.38
CA ARG A 270 9.87 4.95 -23.97
C ARG A 270 8.72 5.33 -24.92
N ALA A 271 8.97 5.34 -26.22
CA ALA A 271 7.94 5.63 -27.23
C ALA A 271 6.76 4.65 -27.20
N THR A 272 7.02 3.39 -26.83
CA THR A 272 6.02 2.35 -26.61
C THR A 272 5.16 2.68 -25.39
N LYS A 273 5.78 3.04 -24.25
CA LYS A 273 5.06 3.47 -23.04
C LYS A 273 4.20 4.71 -23.30
N GLU A 274 4.73 5.73 -23.98
CA GLU A 274 3.97 6.92 -24.35
C GLU A 274 2.67 6.56 -25.07
N ARG A 275 2.75 5.66 -26.05
CA ARG A 275 1.59 5.17 -26.81
C ARG A 275 0.64 4.34 -25.96
N MET A 276 1.17 3.47 -25.10
CA MET A 276 0.38 2.56 -24.26
C MET A 276 -0.42 3.31 -23.18
N PHE A 277 0.16 4.33 -22.56
CA PHE A 277 -0.53 5.13 -21.54
C PHE A 277 -1.40 6.25 -22.13
N ALA A 278 -1.25 6.56 -23.41
CA ALA A 278 -2.14 7.46 -24.16
C ALA A 278 -3.30 6.73 -24.88
N ALA A 279 -3.16 5.42 -25.11
CA ALA A 279 -4.20 4.59 -25.72
C ALA A 279 -5.46 4.54 -24.85
#